data_AF-A0A962GMH3-F1
#
_entry.id   AF-A0A962GMH3-F1
#
_cell.length_a   1.000
_cell.length_b   1.000
_cell.length_c   1.000
_cell.angle_alpha   90.00
_cell.angle_beta   90.00
_cell.angle_gamma   90.00
#
_symmetry.space_group_name_H-M   'P 1'
#
loop_
_entity.id
_entity.type
_entity.pdbx_description
1 polymer ?
#
loop_
_entity_poly.entity_id
_entity_poly.type
_entity_poly.pdbx_seq_one_letter_code
_entity_poly.pdbx_strand_id
1 'polypeptide(L)'
;GVESMSRVPIGSPTRLATDAGMGGPWSAQILQRYGVEAFSQFTGAEMLAHKYALDRDQLDAYSLLSHRRAIAAVEAQSFAREILLIADDQGEHKVDEGIRFDASLEAIAGVRSFLPDGRLSAASSSQICDGAAGLLVASERALRQHNLTPLAKVRQLTVCGGDPVIMLETPIAATEQALARAGLHIDDIDLFEVNEAFASVPLAWLQATGANPDRLNVNGGAIALGHPLGATGAKLMSTLVHALRARQLKLGLQAMCEGGGLANATIIEAL
;
A
#
# COMPACT_ATOMS: atom_id res chain seq x y z
N GLY A 1 12.16 -6.85 -2.31
CA GLY A 1 11.33 -7.00 -3.52
C GLY A 1 11.72 -5.94 -4.53
N VAL A 2 11.34 -6.14 -5.79
CA VAL A 2 11.65 -5.23 -6.90
C VAL A 2 10.52 -5.30 -7.93
N GLU A 3 10.19 -4.18 -8.54
CA GLU A 3 9.33 -4.10 -9.71
C GLU A 3 9.86 -3.00 -10.64
N SER A 4 9.90 -3.25 -11.94
CA SER A 4 10.16 -2.22 -12.96
C SER A 4 9.01 -2.24 -13.94
N MET A 5 7.95 -1.51 -13.60
CA MET A 5 6.70 -1.48 -14.33
C MET A 5 6.80 -0.69 -15.64
N SER A 6 7.77 0.22 -15.76
CA SER A 6 8.09 0.91 -17.01
C SER A 6 8.66 -0.05 -18.07
N ARG A 7 9.36 -1.12 -17.64
CA ARG A 7 10.01 -2.11 -18.50
C ARG A 7 9.21 -3.39 -18.65
N VAL A 8 8.60 -3.84 -17.55
CA VAL A 8 7.73 -5.02 -17.47
C VAL A 8 6.37 -4.55 -16.95
N PRO A 9 5.48 -4.04 -17.82
CA PRO A 9 4.18 -3.51 -17.40
C PRO A 9 3.36 -4.50 -16.58
N ILE A 10 2.57 -3.97 -15.64
CA ILE A 10 1.60 -4.77 -14.89
C ILE A 10 0.73 -5.60 -15.84
N GLY A 11 0.52 -6.87 -15.49
CA GLY A 11 -0.24 -7.81 -16.30
C GLY A 11 0.55 -8.44 -17.44
N SER A 12 1.82 -8.10 -17.66
CA SER A 12 2.68 -8.76 -18.68
C SER A 12 2.69 -10.29 -18.56
N PRO A 13 2.84 -10.91 -17.37
CA PRO A 13 2.78 -12.38 -17.25
C PRO A 13 1.46 -12.98 -17.76
N THR A 14 0.33 -12.31 -17.49
CA THR A 14 -0.99 -12.75 -17.95
C THR A 14 -1.20 -12.51 -19.43
N ARG A 15 -0.87 -11.30 -19.91
CA ARG A 15 -1.06 -10.91 -21.31
C ARG A 15 -0.21 -11.77 -22.23
N LEU A 16 1.08 -11.93 -21.94
CA LEU A 16 1.99 -12.73 -22.78
C LEU A 16 1.57 -14.20 -22.85
N ALA A 17 1.13 -14.79 -21.73
CA ALA A 17 0.60 -16.15 -21.71
C ALA A 17 -0.69 -16.28 -22.53
N THR A 18 -1.60 -15.29 -22.41
CA THR A 18 -2.87 -15.28 -23.15
C THR A 18 -2.63 -15.12 -24.64
N ASP A 19 -1.78 -14.16 -25.05
CA ASP A 19 -1.40 -13.91 -26.45
C ASP A 19 -0.72 -15.13 -27.08
N ALA A 20 0.02 -15.92 -26.28
CA ALA A 20 0.65 -17.16 -26.69
C ALA A 20 -0.31 -18.38 -26.70
N GLY A 21 -1.58 -18.20 -26.36
CA GLY A 21 -2.58 -19.29 -26.31
C GLY A 21 -2.40 -20.25 -25.12
N MET A 22 -1.63 -19.87 -24.10
CA MET A 22 -1.42 -20.69 -22.89
C MET A 22 -2.57 -20.55 -21.87
N GLY A 23 -3.53 -19.65 -22.14
CA GLY A 23 -4.63 -19.33 -21.25
C GLY A 23 -4.30 -18.23 -20.23
N GLY A 24 -5.32 -17.83 -19.47
CA GLY A 24 -5.21 -16.85 -18.40
C GLY A 24 -5.09 -17.49 -17.01
N PRO A 25 -4.87 -16.68 -15.95
CA PRO A 25 -4.75 -17.17 -14.58
C PRO A 25 -6.07 -17.71 -13.99
N TRP A 26 -7.21 -17.45 -14.66
CA TRP A 26 -8.54 -17.78 -14.17
C TRP A 26 -9.20 -18.83 -15.06
N SER A 27 -9.70 -19.91 -14.45
CA SER A 27 -10.49 -20.92 -15.15
C SER A 27 -11.95 -20.47 -15.35
N ALA A 28 -12.64 -21.03 -16.34
CA ALA A 28 -14.08 -20.77 -16.52
C ALA A 28 -14.90 -21.13 -15.26
N GLN A 29 -14.47 -22.15 -14.51
CA GLN A 29 -15.12 -22.57 -13.28
C GLN A 29 -15.03 -21.50 -12.18
N ILE A 30 -13.89 -20.83 -12.02
CA ILE A 30 -13.76 -19.78 -10.98
C ILE A 30 -14.59 -18.56 -11.35
N LEU A 31 -14.60 -18.18 -12.62
CA LEU A 31 -15.42 -17.07 -13.14
C LEU A 31 -16.92 -17.35 -12.95
N GLN A 32 -17.38 -18.55 -13.31
CA GLN A 32 -18.77 -18.97 -13.13
C GLN A 32 -19.17 -19.02 -11.65
N ARG A 33 -18.29 -19.51 -10.77
CA ARG A 33 -18.55 -19.57 -9.31
C ARG A 33 -18.88 -18.21 -8.72
N TYR A 34 -18.17 -17.16 -9.16
CA TYR A 34 -18.36 -15.81 -8.66
C TYR A 34 -19.26 -14.94 -9.54
N GLY A 35 -19.75 -15.47 -10.67
CA GLY A 35 -20.64 -14.76 -11.57
C GLY A 35 -20.01 -13.53 -12.24
N VAL A 36 -18.71 -13.56 -12.50
CA VAL A 36 -17.96 -12.44 -13.09
C VAL A 36 -17.27 -12.86 -14.39
N GLU A 37 -17.11 -11.93 -15.33
CA GLU A 37 -16.35 -12.16 -16.55
C GLU A 37 -14.83 -12.08 -16.31
N ALA A 38 -14.42 -11.23 -15.37
CA ALA A 38 -13.04 -11.08 -14.93
C ALA A 38 -13.00 -10.49 -13.52
N PHE A 39 -11.90 -10.74 -12.81
CA PHE A 39 -11.57 -10.04 -11.58
C PHE A 39 -10.83 -8.74 -11.90
N SER A 40 -11.31 -7.61 -11.38
CA SER A 40 -10.78 -6.28 -11.65
C SER A 40 -10.59 -5.51 -10.36
N GLN A 41 -9.37 -5.04 -10.11
CA GLN A 41 -9.08 -4.19 -8.95
C GLN A 41 -9.83 -2.85 -9.02
N PHE A 42 -10.00 -2.29 -10.23
CA PHE A 42 -10.77 -1.05 -10.40
C PHE A 42 -12.23 -1.24 -10.01
N THR A 43 -12.85 -2.34 -10.44
CA THR A 43 -14.23 -2.66 -10.06
C THR A 43 -14.33 -2.89 -8.55
N GLY A 44 -13.37 -3.62 -7.96
CA GLY A 44 -13.31 -3.83 -6.52
C GLY A 44 -13.17 -2.52 -5.72
N ALA A 45 -12.36 -1.58 -6.20
CA ALA A 45 -12.16 -0.28 -5.56
C ALA A 45 -13.43 0.58 -5.59
N GLU A 46 -14.20 0.54 -6.68
CA GLU A 46 -15.50 1.20 -6.82
C GLU A 46 -16.54 0.53 -5.91
N MET A 47 -16.62 -0.81 -5.91
CA MET A 47 -17.49 -1.56 -5.01
C MET A 47 -17.22 -1.22 -3.54
N LEU A 48 -15.95 -1.08 -3.17
CA LEU A 48 -15.54 -0.67 -1.83
C LEU A 48 -15.99 0.76 -1.52
N ALA A 49 -15.77 1.71 -2.44
CA ALA A 49 -16.25 3.08 -2.28
C ALA A 49 -17.78 3.13 -2.11
N HIS A 50 -18.54 2.35 -2.88
CA HIS A 50 -19.99 2.25 -2.74
C HIS A 50 -20.40 1.62 -1.40
N LYS A 51 -19.80 0.49 -1.02
CA LYS A 51 -20.10 -0.23 0.22
C LYS A 51 -19.91 0.63 1.48
N TYR A 52 -18.86 1.46 1.49
CA TYR A 52 -18.54 2.35 2.59
C TYR A 52 -19.09 3.78 2.42
N ALA A 53 -19.92 4.00 1.39
CA ALA A 53 -20.50 5.30 1.07
C ALA A 53 -19.48 6.45 0.93
N LEU A 54 -18.28 6.13 0.40
CA LEU A 54 -17.20 7.08 0.15
C LEU A 54 -17.44 7.80 -1.18
N ASP A 55 -17.73 9.10 -1.14
CA ASP A 55 -17.94 9.91 -2.35
C ASP A 55 -16.61 10.35 -3.00
N ARG A 56 -16.71 10.96 -4.19
CA ARG A 56 -15.54 11.42 -4.96
C ARG A 56 -14.72 12.46 -4.19
N ASP A 57 -15.39 13.39 -3.52
CA ASP A 57 -14.73 14.49 -2.81
C ASP A 57 -13.89 13.97 -1.64
N GLN A 58 -14.38 12.96 -0.92
CA GLN A 58 -13.64 12.27 0.14
C GLN A 58 -12.39 11.56 -0.40
N LEU A 59 -12.52 10.85 -1.53
CA LEU A 59 -11.39 10.16 -2.17
C LEU A 59 -10.32 11.17 -2.64
N ASP A 60 -10.76 12.27 -3.23
CA ASP A 60 -9.87 13.33 -3.73
C ASP A 60 -9.19 14.11 -2.60
N ALA A 61 -9.90 14.37 -1.51
CA ALA A 61 -9.32 15.00 -0.33
C ALA A 61 -8.25 14.10 0.31
N TYR A 62 -8.48 12.78 0.36
CA TYR A 62 -7.49 11.82 0.84
C TYR A 62 -6.25 11.78 -0.06
N SER A 63 -6.42 11.80 -1.39
CA SER A 63 -5.30 11.90 -2.33
C SER A 63 -4.43 13.14 -2.11
N LEU A 64 -5.09 14.29 -1.93
CA LEU A 64 -4.39 15.55 -1.65
C LEU A 64 -3.65 15.45 -0.32
N LEU A 65 -4.23 14.82 0.70
CA LEU A 65 -3.59 14.58 1.98
C LEU A 65 -2.34 13.69 1.85
N SER A 66 -2.40 12.62 1.04
CA SER A 66 -1.25 11.75 0.77
C SER A 66 -0.08 12.53 0.16
N HIS A 67 -0.35 13.37 -0.86
CA HIS A 67 0.65 14.26 -1.43
C HIS A 67 1.21 15.27 -0.43
N ARG A 68 0.35 15.93 0.37
CA ARG A 68 0.80 16.89 1.39
C ARG A 68 1.69 16.26 2.44
N ARG A 69 1.36 15.05 2.90
CA ARG A 69 2.18 14.30 3.87
C ARG A 69 3.52 13.87 3.25
N ALA A 70 3.53 13.44 1.99
CA ALA A 70 4.76 13.12 1.27
C ALA A 70 5.67 14.35 1.11
N ILE A 71 5.10 15.50 0.74
CA ILE A 71 5.84 16.77 0.63
C ILE A 71 6.46 17.15 1.98
N ALA A 72 5.65 17.15 3.05
CA ALA A 72 6.14 17.45 4.40
C ALA A 72 7.23 16.47 4.86
N ALA A 73 7.11 15.18 4.50
CA ALA A 73 8.13 14.18 4.81
C ALA A 73 9.45 14.43 4.05
N VAL A 74 9.39 14.87 2.78
CA VAL A 74 10.57 15.29 2.01
C VAL A 74 11.23 16.52 2.63
N GLU A 75 10.45 17.56 2.94
CA GLU A 75 10.94 18.80 3.56
C GLU A 75 11.60 18.53 4.93
N ALA A 76 11.02 17.62 5.72
CA ALA A 76 11.56 17.18 6.99
C ALA A 76 12.70 16.14 6.87
N GLN A 77 13.12 15.80 5.65
CA GLN A 77 14.14 14.78 5.36
C GLN A 77 13.84 13.41 5.99
N SER A 78 12.55 13.07 6.14
CA SER A 78 12.10 11.84 6.81
C SER A 78 12.60 10.58 6.11
N PHE A 79 12.78 10.63 4.79
CA PHE A 79 13.24 9.50 3.99
C PHE A 79 14.77 9.36 3.89
N ALA A 80 15.54 10.27 4.50
CA ALA A 80 17.00 10.31 4.35
C ALA A 80 17.73 9.06 4.86
N ARG A 81 17.07 8.25 5.71
CA ARG A 81 17.61 7.00 6.25
C ARG A 81 17.09 5.74 5.55
N GLU A 82 16.12 5.86 4.64
CA GLU A 82 15.50 4.71 3.97
C GLU A 82 15.66 4.73 2.43
N ILE A 83 15.84 5.89 1.81
CA ILE A 83 16.13 5.98 0.37
C ILE A 83 17.63 5.80 0.13
N LEU A 84 17.96 4.80 -0.71
CA LEU A 84 19.29 4.67 -1.29
C LEU A 84 19.31 5.36 -2.64
N LEU A 85 20.28 6.26 -2.83
CA LEU A 85 20.39 7.04 -4.06
C LEU A 85 20.82 6.15 -5.22
N ILE A 86 20.10 6.27 -6.33
CA ILE A 86 20.45 5.63 -7.60
C ILE A 86 20.76 6.74 -8.59
N ALA A 87 21.84 6.59 -9.36
CA ALA A 87 22.16 7.48 -10.46
C ALA A 87 21.97 6.75 -11.79
N ASP A 88 21.42 7.44 -12.77
CA ASP A 88 21.33 7.00 -14.16
C ASP A 88 21.75 8.14 -15.12
N ASP A 89 21.47 7.96 -16.40
CA ASP A 89 21.80 8.93 -17.45
C ASP A 89 21.03 10.27 -17.31
N GLN A 90 19.97 10.33 -16.49
CA GLN A 90 19.15 11.51 -16.24
C GLN A 90 19.53 12.23 -14.93
N GLY A 91 20.27 11.57 -14.04
CA GLY A 91 20.84 12.17 -12.83
C GLY A 91 20.70 11.28 -11.59
N GLU A 92 20.82 11.90 -10.42
CA GLU A 92 20.61 11.23 -9.14
C GLU A 92 19.15 11.30 -8.71
N HIS A 93 18.55 10.13 -8.50
CA HIS A 93 17.20 9.94 -7.98
C HIS A 93 17.20 10.04 -6.45
N LYS A 94 16.88 11.23 -5.92
CA LYS A 94 16.92 11.53 -4.47
C LYS A 94 15.56 11.56 -3.78
N VAL A 95 14.51 11.77 -4.56
CA VAL A 95 13.14 11.99 -4.09
C VAL A 95 12.23 11.16 -4.99
N ASP A 96 11.19 10.57 -4.42
CA ASP A 96 10.17 9.86 -5.19
C ASP A 96 9.52 10.80 -6.23
N GLU A 97 9.64 10.47 -7.51
CA GLU A 97 9.23 11.33 -8.64
C GLU A 97 7.71 11.48 -8.79
N GLY A 98 6.94 10.61 -8.13
CA GLY A 98 5.48 10.63 -8.14
C GLY A 98 4.88 11.80 -7.36
N ILE A 99 5.65 12.45 -6.48
CA ILE A 99 5.13 13.52 -5.62
C ILE A 99 4.77 14.73 -6.48
N ARG A 100 3.49 15.10 -6.49
CA ARG A 100 2.96 16.33 -7.09
C ARG A 100 3.03 17.47 -6.07
N PHE A 101 4.12 18.24 -6.11
CA PHE A 101 4.36 19.37 -5.20
C PHE A 101 3.35 20.53 -5.37
N ASP A 102 2.72 20.60 -6.54
CA ASP A 102 1.69 21.56 -6.92
C ASP A 102 0.25 20.99 -6.79
N ALA A 103 0.10 19.82 -6.16
CA ALA A 103 -1.22 19.17 -6.01
C ALA A 103 -2.26 20.11 -5.37
N SER A 104 -3.41 20.22 -6.02
CA SER A 104 -4.56 20.98 -5.55
C SER A 104 -5.83 20.16 -5.71
N LEU A 105 -6.85 20.44 -4.90
CA LEU A 105 -8.13 19.75 -5.01
C LEU A 105 -8.79 20.00 -6.37
N GLU A 106 -8.65 21.21 -6.92
CA GLU A 106 -9.15 21.56 -8.25
C GLU A 106 -8.50 20.71 -9.35
N ALA A 107 -7.17 20.56 -9.33
CA ALA A 107 -6.46 19.74 -10.31
C ALA A 107 -6.86 18.26 -10.19
N ILE A 108 -7.01 17.75 -8.97
CA ILE A 108 -7.42 16.37 -8.70
C ILE A 108 -8.86 16.11 -9.16
N ALA A 109 -9.79 17.03 -8.87
CA ALA A 109 -11.19 16.93 -9.28
C ALA A 109 -11.36 16.98 -10.81
N GLY A 110 -10.44 17.64 -11.51
CA GLY A 110 -10.39 17.66 -12.98
C GLY A 110 -9.97 16.33 -13.62
N VAL A 111 -9.46 15.35 -12.86
CA VAL A 111 -9.02 14.06 -13.39
C VAL A 111 -10.22 13.15 -13.62
N ARG A 112 -10.36 12.67 -14.86
CA ARG A 112 -11.46 11.77 -15.27
C ARG A 112 -11.45 10.46 -14.47
N SER A 113 -12.63 10.03 -14.02
CA SER A 113 -12.84 8.71 -13.43
C SER A 113 -12.54 7.58 -14.42
N PHE A 114 -12.17 6.40 -13.91
CA PHE A 114 -11.91 5.24 -14.76
C PHE A 114 -13.18 4.71 -15.42
N LEU A 115 -14.29 4.71 -14.69
CA LEU A 115 -15.61 4.31 -15.17
C LEU A 115 -16.49 5.55 -15.38
N PRO A 116 -17.44 5.54 -16.33
CA PRO A 116 -18.29 6.70 -16.65
C PRO A 116 -19.01 7.32 -15.44
N ASP A 117 -19.49 6.49 -14.51
CA ASP A 117 -20.14 6.90 -13.26
C ASP A 117 -19.32 6.50 -12.02
N GLY A 118 -18.00 6.30 -12.21
CA GLY A 118 -17.07 5.87 -11.17
C GLY A 118 -16.62 7.02 -10.28
N ARG A 119 -16.22 6.67 -9.05
CA ARG A 119 -15.66 7.59 -8.06
C ARG A 119 -14.14 7.61 -8.08
N LEU A 120 -13.47 6.61 -8.66
CA LEU A 120 -12.02 6.50 -8.67
C LEU A 120 -11.42 7.04 -9.97
N SER A 121 -10.28 7.71 -9.87
CA SER A 121 -9.48 8.23 -10.98
C SER A 121 -8.01 7.92 -10.78
N ALA A 122 -7.18 8.28 -11.77
CA ALA A 122 -5.73 8.19 -11.64
C ALA A 122 -5.17 9.00 -10.45
N ALA A 123 -5.80 10.12 -10.08
CA ALA A 123 -5.37 10.92 -8.93
C ALA A 123 -5.76 10.29 -7.58
N SER A 124 -6.72 9.37 -7.56
CA SER A 124 -7.15 8.62 -6.37
C SER A 124 -6.65 7.18 -6.34
N SER A 125 -5.56 6.91 -7.07
CA SER A 125 -4.97 5.59 -7.23
C SER A 125 -3.46 5.66 -7.11
N SER A 126 -2.85 4.55 -6.71
CA SER A 126 -1.39 4.47 -6.70
C SER A 126 -0.79 4.65 -8.08
N GLN A 127 0.35 5.33 -8.15
CA GLN A 127 1.06 5.52 -9.41
C GLN A 127 1.81 4.25 -9.82
N ILE A 128 1.81 3.96 -11.13
CA ILE A 128 2.73 2.99 -11.72
C ILE A 128 4.13 3.57 -11.62
N CYS A 129 5.06 2.84 -10.99
CA CYS A 129 6.44 3.29 -10.86
C CYS A 129 7.41 2.11 -10.78
N ASP A 130 8.69 2.44 -10.86
CA ASP A 130 9.78 1.50 -10.73
C ASP A 130 10.40 1.64 -9.34
N GLY A 131 10.82 0.54 -8.73
CA GLY A 131 11.42 0.59 -7.41
C GLY A 131 11.86 -0.76 -6.86
N ALA A 132 12.81 -0.71 -5.93
CA ALA A 132 13.29 -1.85 -5.18
C ALA A 132 13.42 -1.50 -3.70
N ALA A 133 13.16 -2.48 -2.84
CA ALA A 133 13.33 -2.35 -1.40
C ALA A 133 13.84 -3.65 -0.80
N GLY A 134 14.72 -3.56 0.19
CA GLY A 134 15.32 -4.70 0.89
C GLY A 134 15.19 -4.57 2.40
N LEU A 135 14.93 -5.69 3.07
CA LEU A 135 14.92 -5.80 4.52
C LEU A 135 15.85 -6.94 4.94
N LEU A 136 16.68 -6.71 5.95
CA LEU A 136 17.48 -7.76 6.56
C LEU A 136 16.74 -8.32 7.79
N VAL A 137 16.30 -9.57 7.70
CA VAL A 137 15.66 -10.27 8.82
C VAL A 137 16.68 -11.21 9.47
N ALA A 138 16.87 -11.07 10.78
CA ALA A 138 17.84 -11.85 11.54
C ALA A 138 17.21 -12.48 12.78
N SER A 139 17.64 -13.70 13.10
CA SER A 139 17.35 -14.31 14.41
C SER A 139 18.20 -13.67 15.50
N GLU A 140 17.78 -13.81 16.76
CA GLU A 140 18.56 -13.34 17.91
C GLU A 140 19.99 -13.92 17.93
N ARG A 141 20.16 -15.19 17.52
CA ARG A 141 21.47 -15.82 17.36
C ARG A 141 22.33 -15.07 16.33
N ALA A 142 21.77 -14.74 15.17
CA ALA A 142 22.48 -14.02 14.12
C ALA A 142 22.85 -12.59 14.55
N LEU A 143 21.97 -11.91 15.30
CA LEU A 143 22.29 -10.58 15.87
C LEU A 143 23.54 -10.64 16.75
N ARG A 144 23.62 -11.61 17.66
CA ARG A 144 24.81 -11.80 18.53
C ARG A 144 26.05 -12.21 17.74
N GLN A 145 25.92 -13.16 16.83
CA GLN A 145 27.03 -13.71 16.05
C GLN A 145 27.68 -12.66 15.14
N HIS A 146 26.89 -11.78 14.54
CA HIS A 146 27.35 -10.76 13.59
C HIS A 146 27.40 -9.35 14.18
N ASN A 147 27.18 -9.20 15.50
CA ASN A 147 27.17 -7.92 16.21
C ASN A 147 26.25 -6.87 15.54
N LEU A 148 25.04 -7.28 15.16
CA LEU A 148 24.06 -6.43 14.48
C LEU A 148 23.14 -5.76 15.51
N THR A 149 22.83 -4.48 15.29
CA THR A 149 21.83 -3.75 16.07
C THR A 149 20.46 -3.86 15.38
N PRO A 150 19.45 -4.51 16.00
CA PRO A 150 18.13 -4.64 15.39
C PRO A 150 17.39 -3.31 15.40
N LEU A 151 16.63 -3.03 14.34
CA LEU A 151 15.84 -1.78 14.24
C LEU A 151 14.42 -1.93 14.77
N ALA A 152 13.86 -3.12 14.61
CA ALA A 152 12.51 -3.49 15.03
C ALA A 152 12.41 -5.01 15.22
N LYS A 153 11.37 -5.45 15.91
CA LYS A 153 11.00 -6.84 16.11
C LYS A 153 9.65 -7.11 15.44
N VAL A 154 9.57 -8.18 14.66
CA VAL A 154 8.27 -8.68 14.14
C VAL A 154 7.52 -9.33 15.30
N ARG A 155 6.33 -8.80 15.62
CA ARG A 155 5.46 -9.29 16.70
C ARG A 155 4.44 -10.30 16.19
N GLN A 156 3.82 -10.02 15.05
CA GLN A 156 2.77 -10.85 14.48
C GLN A 156 2.76 -10.73 12.95
N LEU A 157 2.60 -11.87 12.28
CA LEU A 157 2.39 -11.97 10.83
C LEU A 157 1.08 -12.71 10.57
N THR A 158 0.20 -12.10 9.77
CA THR A 158 -1.10 -12.67 9.44
C THR A 158 -1.33 -12.54 7.93
N VAL A 159 -1.86 -13.59 7.31
CA VAL A 159 -2.38 -13.58 5.94
C VAL A 159 -3.82 -14.08 6.00
N CYS A 160 -4.70 -13.39 5.29
CA CYS A 160 -6.12 -13.68 5.20
C CYS A 160 -6.57 -13.73 3.74
N GLY A 161 -7.64 -14.48 3.48
CA GLY A 161 -8.36 -14.47 2.22
C GLY A 161 -9.81 -14.03 2.46
N GLY A 162 -10.32 -13.23 1.54
CA GLY A 162 -11.68 -12.68 1.53
C GLY A 162 -12.34 -12.90 0.17
N ASP A 163 -13.37 -12.10 -0.11
CA ASP A 163 -14.07 -12.16 -1.39
C ASP A 163 -13.19 -11.62 -2.53
N PRO A 164 -12.87 -12.45 -3.56
CA PRO A 164 -12.04 -12.02 -4.68
C PRO A 164 -12.74 -11.03 -5.62
N VAL A 165 -14.06 -10.86 -5.53
CA VAL A 165 -14.81 -9.91 -6.37
C VAL A 165 -14.58 -8.47 -5.90
N ILE A 166 -14.86 -8.17 -4.63
CA ILE A 166 -14.50 -6.86 -4.06
C ILE A 166 -12.98 -6.71 -3.90
N MET A 167 -12.29 -7.83 -3.62
CA MET A 167 -10.84 -8.01 -3.58
C MET A 167 -10.08 -7.20 -2.51
N LEU A 168 -10.36 -5.92 -2.39
CA LEU A 168 -9.54 -4.93 -1.71
C LEU A 168 -9.98 -4.67 -0.26
N GLU A 169 -11.01 -5.36 0.21
CA GLU A 169 -11.55 -5.22 1.58
C GLU A 169 -10.79 -6.06 2.62
N THR A 170 -10.10 -7.13 2.18
CA THR A 170 -9.43 -8.10 3.05
C THR A 170 -8.44 -7.52 4.07
N PRO A 171 -7.77 -6.35 3.86
CA PRO A 171 -6.93 -5.74 4.89
C PRO A 171 -7.64 -5.49 6.23
N ILE A 172 -8.96 -5.25 6.22
CA ILE A 172 -9.75 -5.06 7.46
C ILE A 172 -9.71 -6.33 8.31
N ALA A 173 -10.12 -7.46 7.72
CA ALA A 173 -10.10 -8.75 8.41
C ALA A 173 -8.67 -9.19 8.81
N ALA A 174 -7.68 -8.91 7.96
CA ALA A 174 -6.28 -9.19 8.28
C ALA A 174 -5.79 -8.39 9.50
N THR A 175 -6.22 -7.13 9.61
CA THR A 175 -5.91 -6.25 10.75
C THR A 175 -6.55 -6.77 12.03
N GLU A 176 -7.86 -7.05 12.03
CA GLU A 176 -8.59 -7.60 13.17
C GLU A 176 -7.95 -8.89 13.67
N GLN A 177 -7.61 -9.81 12.75
CA GLN A 177 -7.00 -11.09 13.10
C GLN A 177 -5.56 -10.93 13.60
N ALA A 178 -4.78 -9.98 13.06
CA ALA A 178 -3.44 -9.69 13.56
C ALA A 178 -3.48 -9.11 14.98
N LEU A 179 -4.39 -8.16 15.25
CA LEU A 179 -4.57 -7.57 16.57
C LEU A 179 -5.02 -8.61 17.60
N ALA A 180 -6.04 -9.42 17.27
CA ALA A 180 -6.52 -10.48 18.14
C ALA A 180 -5.43 -11.50 18.49
N ARG A 181 -4.61 -11.92 17.51
CA ARG A 181 -3.49 -12.85 17.74
C ARG A 181 -2.36 -12.24 18.57
N ALA A 182 -2.14 -10.94 18.43
CA ALA A 182 -1.14 -10.21 19.22
C ALA A 182 -1.64 -9.83 20.63
N GLY A 183 -2.93 -9.98 20.91
CA GLY A 183 -3.56 -9.53 22.16
C GLY A 183 -3.57 -8.00 22.28
N LEU A 184 -3.77 -7.30 21.16
CA LEU A 184 -3.76 -5.84 21.06
C LEU A 184 -5.12 -5.32 20.57
N HIS A 185 -5.40 -4.06 20.87
CA HIS A 185 -6.50 -3.28 20.30
C HIS A 185 -5.97 -2.32 19.24
N ILE A 186 -6.85 -1.79 18.40
CA ILE A 186 -6.47 -0.83 17.35
C ILE A 186 -5.78 0.41 17.94
N ASP A 187 -6.22 0.86 19.13
CA ASP A 187 -5.68 2.04 19.81
C ASP A 187 -4.28 1.84 20.41
N ASP A 188 -3.86 0.58 20.58
CA ASP A 188 -2.50 0.23 21.03
C ASP A 188 -1.44 0.47 19.95
N ILE A 189 -1.86 0.58 18.68
CA ILE A 189 -0.95 0.81 17.55
C ILE A 189 -0.66 2.30 17.40
N ASP A 190 0.61 2.66 17.37
CA ASP A 190 1.07 4.04 17.29
C ASP A 190 1.01 4.59 15.86
N LEU A 191 1.35 3.78 14.86
CA LEU A 191 1.33 4.16 13.43
C LEU A 191 0.84 3.01 12.55
N PHE A 192 0.15 3.37 11.47
CA PHE A 192 -0.35 2.45 10.46
C PHE A 192 0.25 2.76 9.09
N GLU A 193 0.67 1.73 8.36
CA GLU A 193 0.95 1.78 6.93
C GLU A 193 -0.05 0.87 6.20
N VAL A 194 -1.11 1.45 5.65
CA VAL A 194 -2.08 0.73 4.81
C VAL A 194 -1.86 1.15 3.37
N ASN A 195 -1.51 0.18 2.51
CA ASN A 195 -1.14 0.48 1.13
C ASN A 195 -2.27 1.23 0.39
N GLU A 196 -1.92 2.32 -0.27
CA GLU A 196 -2.86 3.20 -0.98
C GLU A 196 -3.03 2.77 -2.44
N ALA A 197 -3.39 1.51 -2.69
CA ALA A 197 -3.66 1.03 -4.06
C ALA A 197 -4.73 1.91 -4.75
N PHE A 198 -5.79 2.21 -4.01
CA PHE A 198 -6.83 3.17 -4.34
C PHE A 198 -7.24 3.89 -3.06
N ALA A 199 -7.62 5.17 -3.12
CA ALA A 199 -8.01 5.95 -1.94
C ALA A 199 -9.16 5.31 -1.13
N SER A 200 -10.01 4.53 -1.78
CA SER A 200 -11.11 3.81 -1.12
C SER A 200 -10.63 2.73 -0.14
N VAL A 201 -9.43 2.17 -0.33
CA VAL A 201 -8.87 1.12 0.54
C VAL A 201 -8.53 1.66 1.95
N PRO A 202 -7.62 2.64 2.11
CA PRO A 202 -7.32 3.19 3.43
C PRO A 202 -8.53 3.88 4.08
N LEU A 203 -9.41 4.52 3.30
CA LEU A 203 -10.61 5.17 3.85
C LEU A 203 -11.64 4.16 4.38
N ALA A 204 -11.92 3.09 3.62
CA ALA A 204 -12.79 2.01 4.10
C ALA A 204 -12.18 1.31 5.32
N TRP A 205 -10.85 1.10 5.31
CA TRP A 205 -10.13 0.53 6.45
C TRP A 205 -10.25 1.41 7.70
N LEU A 206 -10.11 2.74 7.58
CA LEU A 206 -10.31 3.67 8.70
C LEU A 206 -11.74 3.56 9.26
N GLN A 207 -12.74 3.60 8.39
CA GLN A 207 -14.14 3.55 8.80
C GLN A 207 -14.51 2.22 9.48
N ALA A 208 -13.97 1.09 9.00
CA ALA A 208 -14.25 -0.23 9.55
C ALA A 208 -13.53 -0.49 10.88
N THR A 209 -12.27 -0.07 10.98
CA THR A 209 -11.43 -0.38 12.16
C THR A 209 -11.57 0.66 13.27
N GLY A 210 -12.04 1.87 12.95
CA GLY A 210 -12.07 3.00 13.89
C GLY A 210 -10.69 3.57 14.23
N ALA A 211 -9.65 3.20 13.47
CA ALA A 211 -8.29 3.69 13.68
C ALA A 211 -8.20 5.21 13.57
N ASN A 212 -7.27 5.80 14.32
CA ASN A 212 -7.04 7.24 14.26
C ASN A 212 -6.45 7.66 12.90
N PRO A 213 -7.12 8.54 12.13
CA PRO A 213 -6.63 8.98 10.80
C PRO A 213 -5.30 9.75 10.84
N ASP A 214 -4.93 10.33 11.98
CA ASP A 214 -3.64 11.02 12.17
C ASP A 214 -2.48 10.04 12.36
N ARG A 215 -2.76 8.75 12.58
CA ARG A 215 -1.75 7.69 12.71
C ARG A 215 -1.55 6.90 11.42
N LEU A 216 -2.43 7.07 10.44
CA LEU A 216 -2.37 6.34 9.17
C LEU A 216 -1.48 7.06 8.15
N ASN A 217 -0.55 6.34 7.51
CA ASN A 217 0.27 6.79 6.37
C ASN A 217 0.85 8.21 6.60
N VAL A 218 1.49 8.40 7.75
CA VAL A 218 1.86 9.74 8.26
C VAL A 218 2.90 10.46 7.42
N ASN A 219 3.64 9.74 6.57
CA ASN A 219 4.60 10.28 5.62
C ASN A 219 4.09 10.25 4.16
N GLY A 220 2.78 10.06 3.96
CA GLY A 220 2.18 9.81 2.65
C GLY A 220 2.31 8.35 2.23
N GLY A 221 1.56 7.94 1.22
CA GLY A 221 1.54 6.56 0.74
C GLY A 221 1.59 6.47 -0.78
N ALA A 222 1.16 5.33 -1.32
CA ALA A 222 1.37 4.97 -2.71
C ALA A 222 0.68 5.87 -3.75
N ILE A 223 -0.33 6.67 -3.37
CA ILE A 223 -0.90 7.69 -4.25
C ILE A 223 0.16 8.75 -4.58
N ALA A 224 0.94 9.16 -3.59
CA ALA A 224 2.00 10.15 -3.77
C ALA A 224 3.36 9.53 -4.12
N LEU A 225 3.70 8.41 -3.50
CA LEU A 225 5.04 7.79 -3.53
C LEU A 225 5.15 6.64 -4.55
N GLY A 226 4.04 6.24 -5.19
CA GLY A 226 3.99 5.15 -6.15
C GLY A 226 3.88 3.75 -5.52
N HIS A 227 3.53 2.77 -6.36
CA HIS A 227 3.34 1.37 -5.98
C HIS A 227 4.12 0.41 -6.89
N PRO A 228 5.45 0.25 -6.69
CA PRO A 228 6.20 -0.79 -7.36
C PRO A 228 5.82 -2.13 -6.73
N LEU A 229 4.93 -2.88 -7.40
CA LEU A 229 4.15 -3.99 -6.82
C LEU A 229 4.98 -4.89 -5.90
N GLY A 230 5.99 -5.59 -6.45
CA GLY A 230 6.83 -6.53 -5.70
C GLY A 230 7.75 -5.89 -4.65
N ALA A 231 7.94 -4.57 -4.65
CA ALA A 231 8.79 -3.85 -3.69
C ALA A 231 8.00 -3.18 -2.56
N THR A 232 6.73 -2.88 -2.77
CA THR A 232 5.94 -1.99 -1.90
C THR A 232 5.86 -2.48 -0.46
N GLY A 233 5.61 -3.77 -0.24
CA GLY A 233 5.53 -4.31 1.13
C GLY A 233 6.81 -4.11 1.95
N ALA A 234 7.99 -4.12 1.30
CA ALA A 234 9.26 -3.84 1.96
C ALA A 234 9.52 -2.34 2.10
N LYS A 235 9.11 -1.54 1.11
CA LYS A 235 9.18 -0.07 1.15
C LYS A 235 8.36 0.48 2.32
N LEU A 236 7.09 0.10 2.42
CA LEU A 236 6.19 0.54 3.50
C LEU A 236 6.73 0.13 4.88
N MET A 237 7.30 -1.07 4.99
CA MET A 237 7.86 -1.55 6.25
C MET A 237 9.08 -0.73 6.66
N SER A 238 9.92 -0.35 5.69
CA SER A 238 11.03 0.57 5.93
C SER A 238 10.51 1.92 6.45
N THR A 239 9.55 2.52 5.73
CA THR A 239 8.90 3.78 6.13
C THR A 239 8.32 3.70 7.54
N LEU A 240 7.59 2.63 7.88
CA LEU A 240 6.99 2.42 9.21
C LEU A 240 8.06 2.36 10.31
N VAL A 241 9.10 1.55 10.13
CA VAL A 241 10.19 1.39 11.12
C VAL A 241 10.89 2.72 11.35
N HIS A 242 11.24 3.44 10.28
CA HIS A 242 11.91 4.73 10.40
C HIS A 242 11.01 5.80 11.01
N ALA A 243 9.72 5.83 10.65
CA ALA A 243 8.73 6.76 11.19
C ALA A 243 8.50 6.56 12.70
N LEU A 244 8.36 5.31 13.17
CA LEU A 244 8.23 4.98 14.59
C LEU A 244 9.46 5.44 15.38
N ARG A 245 10.66 5.07 14.91
CA ARG A 245 11.92 5.43 15.58
C ARG A 245 12.15 6.94 15.64
N ALA A 246 11.85 7.66 14.56
CA ALA A 246 11.99 9.11 14.52
C ALA A 246 11.06 9.82 15.52
N ARG A 247 9.89 9.23 15.78
CA ARG A 247 8.86 9.76 16.70
C ARG A 247 8.94 9.18 18.11
N GLN A 248 9.90 8.29 18.38
CA GLN A 248 10.03 7.57 19.65
C GLN A 248 8.77 6.76 20.02
N LEU A 249 8.09 6.26 19.01
CA LEU A 249 6.92 5.38 19.11
C LEU A 249 7.35 3.91 19.00
N LYS A 250 6.48 2.98 19.40
CA LYS A 250 6.84 1.56 19.51
C LYS A 250 6.09 0.68 18.54
N LEU A 251 4.76 0.67 18.57
CA LEU A 251 3.96 -0.33 17.85
C LEU A 251 3.52 0.19 16.48
N GLY A 252 3.86 -0.55 15.44
CA GLY A 252 3.40 -0.28 14.08
C GLY A 252 2.62 -1.44 13.50
N LEU A 253 1.66 -1.13 12.64
CA LEU A 253 0.93 -2.12 11.85
C LEU A 253 1.00 -1.76 10.37
N GLN A 254 1.45 -2.69 9.55
CA GLN A 254 1.35 -2.60 8.10
C GLN A 254 0.25 -3.53 7.60
N ALA A 255 -0.61 -3.07 6.68
CA ALA A 255 -1.58 -3.91 5.99
C ALA A 255 -1.61 -3.63 4.48
N MET A 256 -1.82 -4.66 3.66
CA MET A 256 -1.82 -4.53 2.20
C MET A 256 -2.89 -5.44 1.58
N CYS A 257 -3.65 -4.89 0.64
CA CYS A 257 -4.55 -5.66 -0.23
C CYS A 257 -3.76 -6.34 -1.35
N GLU A 258 -4.20 -7.52 -1.76
CA GLU A 258 -3.55 -8.32 -2.79
C GLU A 258 -4.59 -8.86 -3.78
N GLY A 259 -4.14 -9.10 -5.02
CA GLY A 259 -4.97 -9.67 -6.07
C GLY A 259 -5.62 -11.00 -5.64
N GLY A 260 -6.90 -11.18 -5.98
CA GLY A 260 -7.63 -12.41 -5.66
C GLY A 260 -8.21 -12.45 -4.24
N GLY A 261 -8.29 -11.31 -3.56
CA GLY A 261 -8.95 -11.19 -2.26
C GLY A 261 -8.05 -11.56 -1.09
N LEU A 262 -6.73 -11.55 -1.28
CA LEU A 262 -5.79 -11.80 -0.21
C LEU A 262 -5.39 -10.48 0.48
N ALA A 263 -4.93 -10.59 1.72
CA ALA A 263 -4.25 -9.49 2.39
C ALA A 263 -3.30 -10.03 3.44
N ASN A 264 -2.21 -9.30 3.65
CA ASN A 264 -1.34 -9.51 4.80
C ASN A 264 -1.42 -8.33 5.77
N ALA A 265 -1.20 -8.64 7.04
CA ALA A 265 -1.03 -7.67 8.11
C ALA A 265 0.17 -8.07 8.98
N THR A 266 1.05 -7.12 9.24
CA THR A 266 2.28 -7.31 10.03
C THR A 266 2.31 -6.29 11.16
N ILE A 267 2.46 -6.78 12.40
CA ILE A 267 2.68 -5.92 13.57
C ILE A 267 4.16 -5.99 13.94
N ILE A 268 4.77 -4.83 14.14
CA ILE A 268 6.15 -4.68 14.58
C ILE A 268 6.25 -3.85 15.86
N GLU A 269 7.37 -3.99 16.55
CA GLU A 269 7.79 -3.14 17.66
C GLU A 269 9.15 -2.53 17.34
N ALA A 270 9.26 -1.21 17.30
CA ALA A 270 10.54 -0.50 17.13
C ALA A 270 11.42 -0.63 18.40
N LEU A 271 12.74 -0.78 18.21
CA LEU A 271 13.73 -1.05 19.27
C LEU A 271 14.70 0.11 19.52
#